data_AF-A0A7K0P6X6-F1
#
_entry.id   AF-A0A7K0P6X6-F1
#
_cell.length_a   1.000
_cell.length_b   1.000
_cell.length_c   1.000
_cell.angle_alpha   90.00
_cell.angle_beta   90.00
_cell.angle_gamma   90.00
#
_symmetry.space_group_name_H-M   'P 1'
#
loop_
_entity.id
_entity.type
_entity.pdbx_description
1 polymer ?
#
loop_
_entity_poly.entity_id
_entity_poly.type
_entity_poly.pdbx_seq_one_letter_code
_entity_poly.pdbx_strand_id
1 'polypeptide(L)'
;MERRIFGIETEYGVTCTFHGQRRLSPDEVARYLFRKVVAWGRSSNVFLSNGSRLYLDVGSHPEYATAECDSIPQLVAHDRAGERILEGLVVDAERRLEEEGIHGDVYLFKNNTDSAGNSYGC
;
A
#
# COMPACT_ATOMS: atom_id res chain seq x y z
N MET A 1 21.33 14.22 22.46
CA MET A 1 20.12 13.38 22.56
C MET A 1 20.42 12.12 21.76
N GLU A 2 20.85 11.03 22.40
CA GLU A 2 21.53 9.90 21.70
C GLU A 2 20.59 8.79 21.20
N ARG A 3 19.33 8.71 21.67
CA ARG A 3 18.33 7.74 21.20
C ARG A 3 16.93 8.36 21.22
N ARG A 4 16.16 8.19 20.14
CA ARG A 4 14.79 8.71 19.98
C ARG A 4 13.99 7.69 19.16
N ILE A 5 12.68 7.65 19.38
CA ILE A 5 11.76 6.87 18.55
C ILE A 5 11.43 7.64 17.25
N PHE A 6 11.47 6.91 16.14
CA PHE A 6 11.10 7.37 14.81
C PHE A 6 10.02 6.45 14.23
N GLY A 7 9.20 7.01 13.36
CA GLY A 7 8.25 6.29 12.52
C GLY A 7 8.02 7.07 11.23
N ILE A 8 7.64 6.38 10.17
CA ILE A 8 7.22 6.96 8.89
C ILE A 8 5.84 6.40 8.56
N GLU A 9 4.98 7.26 8.04
CA GLU A 9 3.69 6.93 7.44
C GLU A 9 3.83 7.23 5.95
N THR A 10 3.52 6.25 5.10
CA THR A 10 3.64 6.41 3.65
C THR A 10 2.34 6.02 2.99
N GLU A 11 1.72 6.99 2.32
CA GLU A 11 0.60 6.76 1.42
C GLU A 11 1.08 6.41 0.01
N TYR A 12 0.40 5.45 -0.62
CA TYR A 12 0.71 5.02 -1.97
C TYR A 12 -0.42 5.41 -2.92
N GLY A 13 -0.06 6.07 -4.02
CA GLY A 13 -0.97 6.22 -5.16
C GLY A 13 -1.24 4.85 -5.78
N VAL A 14 -2.49 4.56 -6.16
CA VAL A 14 -2.90 3.27 -6.72
C VAL A 14 -3.67 3.43 -8.02
N THR A 15 -3.36 2.62 -9.03
CA THR A 15 -4.12 2.57 -10.29
C THR A 15 -4.07 1.18 -10.91
N CYS A 16 -5.07 0.84 -11.71
CA CYS A 16 -5.07 -0.37 -12.54
C CYS A 16 -5.34 0.04 -14.00
N THR A 17 -4.47 -0.39 -14.90
CA THR A 17 -4.57 -0.02 -16.32
C THR A 17 -4.49 -1.24 -17.22
N PHE A 18 -5.19 -1.18 -18.35
CA PHE A 18 -5.09 -2.18 -19.42
C PHE A 18 -4.91 -1.45 -20.75
N HIS A 19 -3.85 -1.77 -21.49
CA HIS A 19 -3.46 -1.08 -22.72
C HIS A 19 -3.44 0.46 -22.61
N GLY A 20 -2.91 0.97 -21.49
CA GLY A 20 -2.78 2.42 -21.23
C GLY A 20 -4.08 3.14 -20.83
N GLN A 21 -5.20 2.41 -20.71
CA GLN A 21 -6.45 2.97 -20.21
C GLN A 21 -6.73 2.49 -18.79
N ARG A 22 -7.25 3.39 -17.94
CA ARG A 22 -7.69 3.02 -16.59
C ARG A 22 -8.79 1.96 -16.70
N ARG A 23 -8.59 0.83 -16.03
CA ARG A 23 -9.50 -0.31 -16.06
C ARG A 23 -10.44 -0.35 -14.86
N LEU A 24 -9.92 0.01 -13.69
CA LEU A 24 -10.64 0.04 -12.43
C LEU A 24 -10.43 1.40 -11.75
N SER A 25 -11.43 1.84 -10.99
CA SER A 25 -11.30 2.98 -10.09
C SER A 25 -10.30 2.67 -8.95
N PRO A 26 -9.65 3.67 -8.35
CA PRO A 26 -8.76 3.47 -7.20
C PRO A 26 -9.41 2.65 -6.08
N ASP A 27 -10.68 2.93 -5.76
CA ASP A 27 -11.48 2.18 -4.77
C ASP A 27 -11.62 0.69 -5.10
N GLU A 28 -11.84 0.35 -6.37
CA GLU A 28 -11.94 -1.05 -6.79
C GLU A 28 -10.59 -1.76 -6.66
N VAL A 29 -9.51 -1.13 -7.12
CA VAL A 29 -8.16 -1.68 -7.00
C VAL A 29 -7.78 -1.88 -5.53
N ALA A 30 -8.06 -0.88 -4.69
CA ALA A 30 -7.88 -0.96 -3.25
C ALA A 30 -8.59 -2.17 -2.62
N ARG A 31 -9.83 -2.46 -3.03
CA ARG A 31 -10.57 -3.64 -2.57
C ARG A 31 -9.90 -4.95 -2.99
N TYR A 32 -9.38 -5.05 -4.21
CA TYR A 32 -8.64 -6.26 -4.64
C TYR A 32 -7.35 -6.45 -3.84
N LEU A 33 -6.63 -5.35 -3.58
CA LEU A 33 -5.37 -5.33 -2.83
C LEU A 33 -5.59 -5.74 -1.36
N PHE A 34 -6.62 -5.18 -0.71
CA PHE A 34 -6.92 -5.43 0.70
C PHE A 34 -7.82 -6.64 0.96
N ARG A 35 -8.34 -7.34 -0.06
CA ARG A 35 -9.16 -8.55 0.13
C ARG A 35 -8.46 -9.59 1.03
N LYS A 36 -7.15 -9.76 0.87
CA LYS A 36 -6.32 -10.65 1.70
C LYS A 36 -6.15 -10.12 3.13
N VAL A 37 -5.94 -8.82 3.26
CA VAL A 37 -5.74 -8.13 4.54
C VAL A 37 -7.00 -8.22 5.40
N VAL A 38 -8.17 -8.00 4.80
CA VAL A 38 -9.46 -8.18 5.45
C VAL A 38 -9.67 -9.63 5.86
N ALA A 39 -9.25 -10.61 5.04
CA ALA A 39 -9.32 -12.01 5.42
C ALA A 39 -8.42 -12.36 6.64
N TRP A 40 -7.27 -11.68 6.79
CA TRP A 40 -6.37 -11.87 7.93
C TRP A 40 -6.88 -11.22 9.21
N GLY A 41 -7.35 -9.97 9.14
CA GLY A 41 -7.63 -9.15 10.33
C GLY A 41 -9.09 -8.76 10.52
N ARG A 42 -10.00 -9.20 9.64
CA ARG A 42 -11.43 -8.79 9.59
C ARG A 42 -11.64 -7.28 9.42
N SER A 43 -10.59 -6.56 9.03
CA SER A 43 -10.53 -5.10 8.96
C SER A 43 -9.60 -4.70 7.80
N SER A 44 -9.86 -3.56 7.17
CA SER A 44 -8.95 -2.91 6.23
C SER A 44 -7.81 -2.16 6.93
N ASN A 45 -7.70 -2.30 8.26
CA ASN A 45 -6.69 -1.71 9.11
C ASN A 45 -6.16 -2.80 10.06
N VAL A 46 -4.90 -3.19 9.87
CA VAL A 46 -4.27 -4.30 10.60
C VAL A 46 -2.85 -3.93 11.05
N PHE A 47 -2.40 -4.59 12.11
CA PHE A 47 -0.99 -4.64 12.47
C PHE A 47 -0.36 -5.91 11.91
N LEU A 48 0.82 -5.78 11.33
CA LEU A 48 1.58 -6.87 10.72
C LEU A 48 2.53 -7.50 11.74
N SER A 49 3.05 -8.69 11.40
CA SER A 49 3.97 -9.43 12.28
C SER A 49 5.30 -8.72 12.55
N ASN A 50 5.69 -7.76 11.70
CA ASN A 50 6.86 -6.90 11.91
C ASN A 50 6.57 -5.65 12.76
N GLY A 51 5.37 -5.54 13.34
CA GLY A 51 4.96 -4.42 14.20
C GLY A 51 4.42 -3.20 13.44
N SER A 52 4.58 -3.16 12.11
CA SER A 52 4.07 -2.07 11.28
C SER A 52 2.55 -2.15 11.12
N ARG A 53 1.92 -1.02 10.81
CA ARG A 53 0.49 -0.93 10.52
C ARG A 53 0.27 -0.79 9.02
N LEU A 54 -0.69 -1.54 8.48
CA LEU A 54 -1.12 -1.46 7.10
C LEU A 54 -2.62 -1.19 7.08
N TYR A 55 -3.04 -0.13 6.39
CA TYR A 55 -4.44 0.23 6.33
C TYR A 55 -4.85 0.91 5.03
N LEU A 56 -6.15 0.98 4.80
CA LEU A 56 -6.74 1.81 3.75
C LEU A 56 -7.21 3.12 4.36
N ASP A 57 -6.70 4.24 3.87
CA ASP A 57 -7.16 5.58 4.29
C ASP A 57 -8.53 5.94 3.65
N VAL A 58 -9.17 7.00 4.15
CA VAL A 58 -10.42 7.58 3.65
C VAL A 58 -10.32 7.91 2.15
N GLY A 59 -9.14 8.26 1.64
CA GLY A 59 -8.87 8.49 0.22
C GLY A 59 -8.72 7.23 -0.65
N SER A 60 -8.94 6.03 -0.09
CA SER A 60 -8.67 4.73 -0.73
C SER A 60 -7.20 4.47 -1.07
N HIS A 61 -6.28 5.24 -0.49
CA HIS A 61 -4.85 4.99 -0.60
C HIS A 61 -4.45 3.86 0.36
N PRO A 62 -3.68 2.86 -0.13
CA PRO A 62 -2.92 1.98 0.74
C PRO A 62 -1.91 2.81 1.54
N GLU A 63 -1.93 2.65 2.86
CA GLU A 63 -1.01 3.34 3.75
C GLU A 63 -0.25 2.35 4.62
N TYR A 64 1.07 2.53 4.68
CA TYR A 64 1.98 1.74 5.50
C TYR A 64 2.66 2.64 6.52
N ALA A 65 2.45 2.35 7.81
CA ALA A 65 3.16 3.00 8.90
C ALA A 65 4.20 2.04 9.49
N THR A 66 5.46 2.45 9.54
CA THR A 66 6.53 1.63 10.11
C THR A 66 6.28 1.34 11.59
N ALA A 67 6.73 0.19 12.08
CA ALA A 67 6.94 0.00 13.51
C ALA A 67 7.88 1.08 14.09
N GLU A 68 7.79 1.32 15.38
CA GLU A 68 8.68 2.24 16.08
C GLU A 68 10.15 1.79 15.97
N CYS A 69 10.98 2.66 15.39
CA CYS A 69 12.40 2.41 15.21
C CYS A 69 13.22 3.36 16.09
N ASP A 70 14.37 2.92 16.59
CA ASP A 70 15.24 3.75 17.44
C ASP A 70 16.54 4.20 16.76
N SER A 71 16.71 3.80 15.50
CA SER A 71 17.84 4.13 14.66
C SER A 71 17.40 4.32 13.20
N ILE A 72 18.09 5.21 12.48
CA ILE A 72 17.79 5.51 11.08
C ILE A 72 17.93 4.28 10.17
N PRO A 73 18.98 3.43 10.28
CA PRO A 73 19.07 2.23 9.45
C PRO A 73 17.90 1.26 9.65
N GLN A 74 17.42 1.12 10.89
CA GLN A 74 16.23 0.31 11.19
C GLN A 74 14.98 0.92 10.55
N LEU A 75 14.80 2.24 10.66
CA LEU A 75 13.66 2.94 10.05
C LEU A 75 13.62 2.74 8.54
N VAL A 76 14.75 2.90 7.85
CA VAL A 76 14.87 2.68 6.41
C VAL A 76 14.57 1.22 6.05
N ALA A 77 15.01 0.26 6.87
CA ALA A 77 14.71 -1.15 6.64
C ALA A 77 13.21 -1.45 6.78
N HIS A 78 12.52 -0.86 7.77
CA HIS A 78 11.08 -1.00 7.93
C HIS A 78 10.30 -0.35 6.78
N ASP A 79 10.70 0.86 6.36
CA ASP A 79 10.10 1.54 5.20
C ASP A 79 10.21 0.69 3.92
N ARG A 80 11.41 0.15 3.64
CA ARG A 80 11.61 -0.77 2.50
C ARG A 80 10.87 -2.09 2.64
N ALA A 81 10.68 -2.58 3.86
CA ALA A 81 9.85 -3.76 4.08
C ALA A 81 8.38 -3.50 3.69
N GLY A 82 7.87 -2.27 3.92
CA GLY A 82 6.56 -1.84 3.47
C GLY A 82 6.38 -1.97 1.97
N GLU A 83 7.35 -1.48 1.18
CA GLU A 83 7.33 -1.61 -0.29
C GLU A 83 7.25 -3.09 -0.73
N ARG A 84 8.04 -3.98 -0.13
CA ARG A 84 8.01 -5.42 -0.45
C ARG A 84 6.70 -6.10 -0.09
N ILE A 85 6.08 -5.71 1.02
CA ILE A 85 4.78 -6.25 1.44
C ILE A 85 3.70 -5.82 0.44
N LEU A 86 3.70 -4.54 0.05
CA LEU A 86 2.75 -3.99 -0.92
C LEU A 86 2.95 -4.59 -2.31
N GLU A 87 4.18 -4.78 -2.78
CA GLU A 87 4.48 -5.53 -4.01
C GLU A 87 3.86 -6.94 -4.00
N GLY A 88 3.94 -7.64 -2.87
CA GLY A 88 3.29 -8.95 -2.71
C GLY A 88 1.76 -8.88 -2.79
N LEU A 89 1.15 -7.81 -2.27
CA LEU A 89 -0.31 -7.59 -2.37
C LEU A 89 -0.75 -7.26 -3.80
N VAL A 90 0.08 -6.54 -4.56
CA VAL A 90 -0.14 -6.27 -5.99
C VAL A 90 -0.19 -7.57 -6.78
N VAL A 91 0.81 -8.44 -6.63
CA VAL A 91 0.85 -9.74 -7.32
C VAL A 91 -0.37 -10.60 -6.97
N ASP A 92 -0.77 -10.62 -5.70
CA ASP A 92 -1.97 -11.33 -5.26
C ASP A 92 -3.27 -10.72 -5.84
N ALA A 93 -3.32 -9.41 -6.02
CA ALA A 93 -4.46 -8.72 -6.62
C ALA A 93 -4.57 -8.99 -8.12
N GLU A 94 -3.46 -8.89 -8.86
CA GLU A 94 -3.41 -9.16 -10.31
C GLU A 94 -3.81 -10.60 -10.64
N ARG A 95 -3.31 -11.58 -9.86
CA ARG A 95 -3.74 -12.98 -10.02
C ARG A 95 -5.25 -13.15 -9.88
N ARG A 96 -5.88 -12.47 -8.92
CA ARG A 96 -7.34 -12.54 -8.73
C ARG A 96 -8.09 -11.86 -9.86
N LEU A 97 -7.58 -10.73 -10.34
CA LEU A 97 -8.16 -10.05 -11.50
C LEU A 97 -8.16 -10.99 -12.70
N GLU A 98 -7.04 -11.69 -12.94
CA GLU A 98 -6.92 -12.67 -14.01
C GLU A 98 -7.89 -13.86 -13.83
N GLU A 99 -8.00 -14.42 -12.62
CA GLU A 99 -8.97 -15.48 -12.28
C GLU A 99 -10.42 -15.06 -12.53
N GLU A 100 -10.74 -13.78 -12.37
CA GLU A 100 -12.07 -13.19 -12.63
C GLU A 100 -12.23 -12.73 -14.10
N GLY A 101 -11.23 -12.95 -14.97
CA GLY A 101 -11.26 -12.56 -16.38
C GLY A 101 -11.05 -11.06 -16.64
N ILE A 102 -10.56 -10.34 -15.64
CA ILE A 102 -10.24 -8.91 -15.71
C ILE A 102 -8.75 -8.76 -15.99
N HIS A 103 -8.40 -8.38 -17.21
CA HIS A 103 -7.01 -8.06 -17.55
C HIS A 103 -6.68 -6.61 -17.14
N GLY A 104 -5.57 -6.44 -16.44
CA GLY A 104 -5.03 -5.13 -16.08
C GLY A 104 -3.82 -5.25 -15.15
N ASP A 105 -2.89 -4.32 -15.31
CA ASP A 105 -1.69 -4.21 -14.47
C ASP A 105 -1.98 -3.22 -13.34
N VAL A 106 -1.62 -3.59 -12.11
CA VAL A 106 -1.81 -2.78 -10.91
C VAL A 106 -0.49 -2.07 -10.57
N TYR A 107 -0.55 -0.75 -10.46
CA TYR A 107 0.60 0.07 -10.10
C TYR A 107 0.38 0.73 -8.73
N LEU A 108 1.44 0.69 -7.92
CA LEU A 108 1.58 1.46 -6.70
C LEU A 108 2.69 2.48 -6.87
N PHE A 109 2.43 3.72 -6.47
CA PHE A 109 3.39 4.82 -6.55
C PHE A 109 3.69 5.37 -5.17
N LYS A 110 4.97 5.35 -4.80
CA LYS A 110 5.50 6.10 -3.66
C LYS A 110 5.99 7.46 -4.14
N ASN A 111 5.03 8.31 -4.44
CA ASN A 111 5.22 9.71 -4.81
C ASN A 111 4.20 10.56 -4.04
N ASN A 112 3.99 11.82 -4.43
CA ASN A 112 3.16 12.74 -3.65
C ASN A 112 2.01 13.36 -4.43
N THR A 113 1.90 13.14 -5.74
CA THR A 113 0.87 13.79 -6.56
C THR A 113 0.38 12.88 -7.69
N ASP A 114 -0.88 13.03 -8.07
CA ASP A 114 -1.43 12.43 -9.27
C ASP A 114 -1.57 13.43 -10.44
N SER A 115 -1.97 12.93 -11.60
CA SER A 115 -2.20 13.76 -12.79
C SER A 115 -3.42 14.69 -12.70
N ALA A 116 -4.29 14.48 -11.72
CA ALA A 116 -5.44 15.35 -11.44
C ALA A 116 -5.09 16.49 -10.47
N GLY A 117 -3.87 16.50 -9.93
CA GLY A 117 -3.39 17.50 -8.97
C GLY A 117 -3.74 17.19 -7.51
N ASN A 118 -4.22 15.97 -7.21
CA ASN A 118 -4.38 15.52 -5.83
C ASN A 118 -3.00 15.22 -5.23
N SER A 119 -2.89 15.34 -3.91
CA SER A 119 -1.65 15.12 -3.16
C SER A 119 -1.82 14.02 -2.11
N TYR A 120 -0.74 13.30 -1.83
CA TYR A 120 -0.64 12.29 -0.77
C TYR A 120 0.75 12.33 -0.11
N GLY A 121 0.83 11.89 1.15
CA GLY A 121 1.92 12.22 2.07
C GLY A 121 3.00 11.15 2.29
N CYS A 122 4.16 11.61 2.77
CA CYS A 122 5.21 10.83 3.41
C CYS A 122 5.90 11.68 4.49
#